data_AF-A0A2G9UG44-F1
#
_entry.id   AF-A0A2G9UG44-F1
#
_cell.length_a   1.000
_cell.length_b   1.000
_cell.length_c   1.000
_cell.angle_alpha   90.00
_cell.angle_beta   90.00
_cell.angle_gamma   90.00
#
_symmetry.space_group_name_H-M   'P 1'
#
loop_
_entity.id
_entity.type
_entity.pdbx_description
1 polymer ?
#
loop_
_entity_poly.entity_id
_entity_poly.type
_entity_poly.pdbx_seq_one_letter_code
_entity_poly.pdbx_strand_id
1 'polypeptide(L)' 'VSVPIKQGELGKPIGVDVGLGVGPYYQQNQHVGVDWMNGQVGTNFGIGVPFAGVGFNTGTGVVFPSVNTFAGYG' A
#
# COMPACT_ATOMS: atom_id res chain seq x y z
N VAL A 1 7.95 -3.25 6.16
CA VAL A 1 8.57 -2.87 4.87
C VAL A 1 8.85 -4.13 4.07
N SER A 2 8.40 -4.19 2.82
CA SER A 2 8.58 -5.28 1.88
C SER A 2 9.19 -4.73 0.59
N VAL A 3 10.36 -5.25 0.23
CA VAL A 3 11.07 -4.90 -1.01
C VAL A 3 11.40 -6.21 -1.73
N PRO A 4 10.81 -6.47 -2.90
CA PRO A 4 11.04 -7.70 -3.64
C PRO A 4 12.39 -7.61 -4.38
N ILE A 5 13.46 -8.07 -3.72
CA ILE A 5 14.84 -8.05 -4.25
C ILE A 5 15.27 -9.38 -4.90
N LYS A 6 14.44 -10.43 -4.79
CA LYS A 6 14.71 -11.74 -5.39
C LYS A 6 14.31 -11.74 -6.86
N GLN A 7 15.08 -12.44 -7.69
CA GLN A 7 14.86 -12.49 -9.14
C GLN A 7 13.47 -12.99 -9.54
N GLY A 8 12.85 -13.89 -8.75
CA GLY A 8 11.47 -14.37 -8.96
C GLY A 8 10.37 -13.47 -8.40
N GLU A 9 10.73 -12.33 -7.81
CA GLU A 9 9.81 -11.37 -7.21
C GLU A 9 9.89 -9.98 -7.85
N LEU A 10 10.80 -9.81 -8.83
CA LEU A 10 10.90 -8.60 -9.64
C LEU A 10 9.54 -8.27 -10.27
N GLY A 11 9.08 -7.04 -10.08
CA GLY A 11 7.77 -6.56 -10.53
C GLY A 11 6.67 -6.63 -9.47
N LYS A 12 6.89 -7.28 -8.32
CA LYS A 12 5.94 -7.16 -7.20
C LYS A 12 5.96 -5.73 -6.61
N PRO A 13 4.82 -5.24 -6.08
CA PRO A 13 4.78 -3.95 -5.43
C PRO A 13 5.72 -3.88 -4.21
N ILE A 14 6.38 -2.74 -4.05
CA ILE A 14 7.09 -2.38 -2.83
C ILE A 14 6.05 -1.88 -1.83
N GLY A 15 5.96 -2.48 -0.66
CA GLY A 15 4.93 -2.18 0.33
C GLY A 15 5.50 -1.82 1.70
N VAL A 16 4.97 -0.78 2.34
CA VAL A 16 5.28 -0.43 3.73
C VAL A 16 4.00 -0.37 4.54
N ASP A 17 3.90 -1.28 5.50
CA ASP A 17 2.85 -1.31 6.51
C ASP A 17 3.37 -0.76 7.84
N VAL A 18 2.61 0.16 8.43
CA VAL A 18 2.81 0.68 9.79
C VAL A 18 1.49 0.57 10.54
N GLY A 19 1.49 -0.26 11.57
CA GLY A 19 0.36 -0.41 12.49
C GLY A 19 0.73 0.17 13.86
N LEU A 20 -0.16 0.97 14.43
CA LEU A 20 -0.08 1.47 15.81
C LEU A 20 -1.41 1.21 16.51
N GLY A 21 -1.39 0.93 17.80
CA GLY A 21 -2.61 0.70 18.53
C GLY A 21 -2.41 0.56 20.03
N VAL A 22 -3.46 0.84 20.79
CA VAL A 22 -3.50 0.70 22.23
C VAL A 22 -4.72 -0.11 22.61
N GLY A 23 -4.50 -1.39 22.87
CA GLY A 23 -5.52 -2.32 23.34
C GLY A 23 -6.81 -2.26 22.49
N PRO A 24 -7.98 -2.35 23.11
CA PRO A 24 -9.26 -2.37 22.40
C PRO A 24 -9.77 -0.97 22.01
N TYR A 25 -9.06 0.11 22.35
CA TYR A 25 -9.54 1.49 22.25
C TYR A 25 -9.13 2.20 20.97
N TYR A 26 -7.96 1.85 20.42
CA TYR A 26 -7.43 2.54 19.26
C TYR A 26 -6.57 1.59 18.42
N GLN A 27 -6.84 1.56 17.13
CA GLN A 27 -6.00 0.94 16.12
C GLN A 27 -5.88 1.88 14.93
N GLN A 28 -4.66 1.99 14.42
CA GLN A 28 -4.30 2.75 13.25
C GLN A 28 -3.45 1.85 12.36
N ASN A 29 -3.77 1.82 11.07
CA ASN A 29 -2.99 1.11 10.07
C ASN A 29 -2.75 2.04 8.89
N GLN A 30 -1.49 2.14 8.47
CA GLN A 30 -1.10 2.85 7.27
C GLN A 30 -0.36 1.88 6.36
N HIS A 31 -0.79 1.78 5.12
CA HIS A 31 -0.16 1.00 4.08
C HIS A 31 0.23 1.92 2.92
N VAL A 32 1.47 1.87 2.48
CA VAL A 32 1.94 2.55 1.27
C VAL A 32 2.48 1.50 0.31
N GLY A 33 1.91 1.45 -0.90
CA GLY A 33 2.29 0.52 -1.96
C GLY A 33 2.78 1.25 -3.20
N VAL A 34 3.87 0.77 -3.79
CA VAL A 34 4.44 1.26 -5.05
C VAL A 34 4.55 0.10 -6.02
N ASP A 35 3.74 0.13 -7.07
CA ASP A 35 3.85 -0.75 -8.24
C ASP A 35 4.45 0.02 -9.40
N TRP A 36 5.78 -0.03 -9.51
CA TRP A 36 6.53 0.69 -10.53
C TRP A 36 6.37 0.06 -11.94
N MET A 37 5.96 -1.21 -12.03
CA MET A 37 5.80 -1.91 -13.31
C MET A 37 4.44 -1.63 -13.95
N ASN A 38 3.40 -1.42 -13.12
CA ASN A 38 2.07 -0.98 -13.55
C ASN A 38 1.84 0.53 -13.35
N GLY A 39 2.84 1.26 -12.84
CA GLY A 39 2.82 2.72 -12.76
C GLY A 39 1.84 3.26 -11.72
N GLN A 40 1.76 2.62 -10.56
CA GLN A 40 0.78 2.97 -9.53
C GLN A 40 1.47 3.19 -8.19
N VAL A 41 1.08 4.26 -7.50
CA VAL A 41 1.40 4.47 -6.09
C VAL A 41 0.10 4.64 -5.33
N GLY A 42 -0.06 3.91 -4.25
CA GLY A 42 -1.24 3.96 -3.38
C GLY A 42 -0.84 4.14 -1.94
N THR A 43 -1.62 4.94 -1.21
CA THR A 43 -1.58 5.01 0.24
C THR A 43 -2.96 4.72 0.78
N ASN A 44 -3.03 3.90 1.82
CA ASN A 44 -4.26 3.58 2.53
C ASN A 44 -4.04 3.80 4.02
N PHE A 45 -5.00 4.46 4.65
CA PHE A 45 -4.97 4.84 6.04
C PHE A 45 -6.29 4.47 6.70
N GLY A 46 -6.20 3.68 7.76
CA GLY A 46 -7.32 3.24 8.56
C GLY A 46 -7.16 3.66 10.01
N ILE A 47 -8.24 4.15 10.61
CA ILE A 47 -8.38 4.27 12.06
C ILE A 47 -9.63 3.50 12.49
N GLY A 48 -9.51 2.75 13.59
CA GLY A 48 -10.62 2.03 14.19
C GLY A 48 -10.56 2.01 15.72
N VAL A 49 -11.73 1.83 16.31
CA VAL A 49 -11.95 1.59 17.74
C VAL A 49 -12.49 0.16 17.88
N PRO A 50 -11.63 -0.84 18.13
CA PRO A 50 -12.01 -2.26 18.08
C PRO A 50 -13.21 -2.63 18.94
N PHE A 51 -13.29 -2.12 20.17
CA PHE A 51 -14.38 -2.48 21.08
C PHE A 51 -15.75 -2.00 20.60
N ALA A 52 -15.78 -0.85 19.93
CA ALA A 52 -17.00 -0.26 19.40
C ALA A 52 -17.31 -0.74 17.98
N GLY A 53 -16.39 -1.47 17.34
CA GLY A 53 -16.54 -1.95 15.97
C GLY A 53 -16.62 -0.84 14.92
N VAL A 54 -16.26 0.40 15.28
CA VAL A 54 -16.31 1.55 14.39
C VAL A 54 -14.93 1.89 13.87
N GLY A 55 -14.87 2.36 12.63
CA GLY A 55 -13.64 2.82 12.02
C GLY A 55 -13.91 3.37 10.64
N PHE A 56 -12.92 4.09 10.12
CA PHE A 56 -12.92 4.56 8.75
C PHE A 56 -11.60 4.20 8.09
N ASN A 57 -11.68 3.86 6.82
CA ASN A 57 -10.53 3.61 5.97
C ASN A 57 -10.62 4.58 4.79
N THR A 58 -9.53 5.29 4.53
CA THR A 58 -9.39 6.21 3.41
C THR A 58 -8.14 5.84 2.66
N GLY A 59 -8.21 5.90 1.34
CA GLY A 59 -7.06 5.64 0.49
C GLY A 59 -7.02 6.65 -0.65
N THR A 60 -5.80 7.01 -1.05
CA THR A 60 -5.55 7.79 -2.25
C THR A 60 -4.49 7.09 -3.08
N GLY A 61 -4.62 7.20 -4.39
CA GLY A 61 -3.68 6.61 -5.32
C GLY A 61 -3.45 7.51 -6.52
N VAL A 62 -2.25 7.45 -7.05
CA VAL A 62 -1.84 8.13 -8.28
C VAL A 62 -1.39 7.06 -9.27
N VAL A 63 -1.90 7.17 -10.50
CA VAL A 63 -1.50 6.32 -11.62
C VAL A 63 -0.70 7.18 -12.60
N PHE A 64 0.41 6.65 -13.07
CA PHE A 64 1.30 7.23 -14.07
C PHE A 64 1.63 6.17 -15.13
N PRO A 65 2.04 6.59 -16.34
CA PRO A 65 2.46 5.66 -17.38
C PRO A 65 3.60 4.78 -16.86
N SER A 66 3.46 3.47 -17.00
CA SER A 66 4.40 2.53 -16.41
C SER A 66 5.59 2.26 -17.32
N VAL A 67 6.61 1.57 -16.80
CA VAL A 67 7.77 1.17 -17.61
C VAL A 67 7.34 0.33 -18.82
N ASN A 68 6.27 -0.47 -18.71
CA ASN A 68 5.70 -1.19 -19.86
C ASN A 68 5.17 -0.24 -20.95
N THR A 69 4.62 0.92 -20.57
CA THR A 69 4.13 1.95 -21.50
C THR A 69 5.30 2.58 -22.27
N PHE A 70 6.46 2.76 -21.64
CA PHE A 70 7.65 3.32 -22.29
C PHE A 70 8.52 2.28 -23.01
N ALA A 71 8.46 1.01 -22.60
CA ALA A 71 9.19 -0.10 -23.21
C ALA A 71 8.51 -0.65 -24.48
N GLY A 72 7.34 -0.15 -24.86
CA GLY A 72 6.66 -0.49 -26.12
C GLY A 72 5.97 -1.87 -26.12
N TYR A 73 5.71 -2.46 -24.95
CA TYR A 73 4.87 -3.66 -24.84
C TYR A 73 3.41 -3.23 -24.73
N GLY A 74 2.82 -2.85 -25.87
CA GLY A 74 1.39 -2.56 -26.05
C GLY A 74 0.79 -3.46 -27.11
#